data_AF-A0A3L7P5I0-F1
#
_entry.id   AF-A0A3L7P5I0-F1
#
_cell.length_a   1.000
_cell.length_b   1.000
_cell.length_c   1.000
_cell.angle_alpha   90.00
_cell.angle_beta   90.00
_cell.angle_gamma   90.00
#
_symmetry.space_group_name_H-M   'P 1'
#
loop_
_entity.id
_entity.type
_entity.pdbx_description
1 polymer ?
#
loop_
_entity_poly.entity_id
_entity_poly.type
_entity_poly.pdbx_seq_one_letter_code
_entity_poly.pdbx_strand_id
1 'polypeptide(L)'
;MKRVDFVSAAARLEDALKQLEASWMATKEHWHDPISQKVEDEFLVPIHGQVRSMLDAVNKMSLVMRKAEQECLHPRERHFTL
;
A
#
# COMPACT_ATOMS: atom_id res chain seq x y z
N MET A 1 -16.51 2.01 -17.58
CA MET A 1 -16.10 2.15 -16.16
C MET A 1 -14.88 3.07 -16.10
N LYS A 2 -14.82 4.02 -15.16
CA LYS A 2 -13.60 4.80 -14.94
C LYS A 2 -12.54 3.85 -14.36
N ARG A 3 -11.39 3.71 -15.03
CA ARG A 3 -10.29 2.90 -14.50
C ARG A 3 -9.77 3.54 -13.23
N VAL A 4 -9.84 2.81 -12.13
CA VAL A 4 -9.26 3.22 -10.85
C VAL A 4 -7.87 2.61 -10.78
N ASP A 5 -6.86 3.46 -10.68
CA ASP A 5 -5.47 3.03 -10.58
C ASP A 5 -5.10 2.75 -9.12
N PHE A 6 -5.28 1.49 -8.74
CA PHE A 6 -4.91 0.98 -7.43
C PHE A 6 -3.40 0.75 -7.27
N VAL A 7 -2.72 0.41 -8.38
CA VAL A 7 -1.31 -0.01 -8.35
C VAL A 7 -0.42 1.19 -8.07
N SER A 8 -0.60 2.30 -8.81
CA SER A 8 0.23 3.49 -8.61
C SER A 8 -0.04 4.17 -7.26
N ALA A 9 -1.27 4.06 -6.73
CA ALA A 9 -1.58 4.55 -5.39
C ALA A 9 -0.90 3.72 -4.29
N ALA A 10 -0.93 2.39 -4.42
CA ALA A 10 -0.23 1.48 -3.51
C ALA A 10 1.28 1.69 -3.52
N ALA A 11 1.89 1.80 -4.70
CA ALA A 11 3.33 2.02 -4.84
C ALA A 11 3.80 3.31 -4.15
N ARG A 12 3.08 4.43 -4.37
CA ARG A 12 3.40 5.71 -3.72
C ARG A 12 3.33 5.64 -2.20
N LEU A 13 2.39 4.87 -1.67
CA LEU A 13 2.27 4.69 -0.24
C LEU A 13 3.38 3.81 0.34
N GLU A 14 3.76 2.74 -0.37
CA GLU A 14 4.89 1.89 0.00
C GLU A 14 6.19 2.70 0.03
N ASP A 15 6.42 3.56 -0.98
CA ASP A 15 7.58 4.45 -1.02
C ASP A 15 7.57 5.47 0.12
N ALA A 16 6.41 6.03 0.46
CA ALA A 16 6.28 6.95 1.59
C ALA A 16 6.58 6.25 2.94
N LEU A 17 6.15 5.00 3.11
CA LEU A 17 6.46 4.23 4.31
C LEU A 17 7.96 3.95 4.43
N LYS A 18 8.64 3.58 3.33
CA LYS A 18 10.09 3.40 3.29
C LYS A 18 10.84 4.70 3.65
N GLN A 19 10.36 5.84 3.18
CA GLN A 19 10.94 7.14 3.52
C GLN A 19 10.77 7.48 5.00
N LEU A 20 9.61 7.15 5.59
CA LEU A 20 9.37 7.30 7.02
C LEU A 20 10.32 6.43 7.85
N GLU A 21 10.47 5.15 7.49
CA GLU A 21 11.40 4.24 8.15
C GLU A 21 12.84 4.73 8.08
N ALA A 22 13.31 5.16 6.90
CA ALA A 22 14.66 5.70 6.73
C ALA A 22 14.88 6.96 7.57
N SER A 23 13.91 7.88 7.56
CA SER A 23 13.95 9.11 8.36
C SER A 23 13.97 8.81 9.86
N TRP A 24 13.20 7.80 10.28
CA TRP A 24 13.16 7.38 11.68
C TRP A 24 14.49 6.77 12.13
N MET A 25 15.08 5.89 11.31
CA MET A 25 16.38 5.30 11.62
C MET A 25 17.48 6.35 11.76
N ALA A 26 17.54 7.33 10.85
CA ALA A 26 18.47 8.47 10.96
C ALA A 26 18.20 9.32 12.21
N THR A 27 16.93 9.49 12.57
CA THR A 27 16.54 10.22 13.79
C THR A 27 17.04 9.50 15.05
N LYS A 28 16.95 8.16 15.10
CA LYS A 28 17.41 7.36 16.24
C LYS A 28 18.90 7.43 16.51
N GLU A 29 19.71 7.78 15.51
CA GLU A 29 21.16 7.99 15.70
C GLU A 29 21.44 9.09 16.73
N HIS A 30 20.52 10.05 16.87
CA HIS A 30 20.67 11.22 17.74
C HIS A 30 19.60 11.26 18.85
N TRP A 31 18.45 10.61 18.66
CA TRP A 31 17.33 10.63 19.59
C TRP A 31 16.95 9.20 20.04
N HIS A 32 17.33 8.86 21.27
CA HIS A 32 17.33 7.50 21.81
C HIS A 32 16.93 7.47 23.29
N ASP A 33 16.07 8.42 23.68
CA ASP A 33 15.56 8.54 25.04
C ASP A 33 14.23 7.76 25.20
N PRO A 34 13.66 7.68 26.41
CA PRO A 34 12.38 7.00 26.61
C PRO A 34 11.19 7.60 25.84
N ILE A 35 11.28 8.85 25.38
CA ILE A 35 10.23 9.49 24.57
C ILE A 35 10.31 9.01 23.12
N SER A 36 11.51 8.86 22.55
CA SER A 36 11.68 8.30 21.21
C SER A 36 11.12 6.87 21.13
N GLN A 37 11.32 6.07 22.18
CA GLN A 37 10.72 4.73 22.28
C GLN A 37 9.18 4.79 22.28
N LYS A 38 8.58 5.70 23.07
CA LYS A 38 7.12 5.89 23.06
C LYS A 38 6.60 6.30 21.69
N VAL A 39 7.32 7.18 20.98
CA VAL A 39 6.92 7.59 19.62
C VAL A 39 6.93 6.41 18.66
N GLU A 40 7.95 5.56 18.74
CA GLU A 40 8.01 4.35 17.92
C GLU A 40 6.84 3.41 18.21
N ASP A 41 6.59 3.12 19.49
CA ASP A 41 5.58 2.16 19.92
C ASP A 41 4.15 2.68 19.68
N GLU A 42 3.89 3.96 19.91
CA GLU A 42 2.54 4.55 19.82
C GLU A 42 2.16 4.95 18.39
N PHE A 43 3.14 5.29 17.52
CA PHE A 43 2.84 5.83 16.19
C PHE A 43 3.45 5.02 15.06
N LEU A 44 4.75 4.70 15.12
CA LEU A 44 5.44 4.11 13.97
C LEU A 44 5.15 2.63 13.78
N VAL A 45 5.14 1.84 14.87
CA VAL A 45 4.74 0.44 14.81
C VAL A 45 3.28 0.31 14.32
N PRO A 46 2.31 1.07 14.86
CA PRO A 46 0.93 1.02 14.37
C PRO A 46 0.77 1.46 12.91
N ILE A 47 1.40 2.57 12.48
CA ILE A 47 1.23 3.07 11.11
C ILE A 47 1.82 2.08 10.09
N HIS A 48 2.94 1.45 10.40
CA HIS A 48 3.54 0.41 9.56
C HIS A 48 2.58 -0.76 9.35
N GLY A 49 2.00 -1.29 10.45
CA GLY A 49 1.02 -2.38 10.37
C GLY A 49 -0.26 -2.01 9.61
N GLN A 50 -0.76 -0.79 9.81
CA GLN A 50 -1.96 -0.28 9.12
C GLN A 50 -1.71 -0.11 7.62
N VAL A 51 -0.60 0.50 7.22
CA VAL A 51 -0.22 0.67 5.81
C VAL A 51 -0.06 -0.69 5.14
N ARG A 52 0.64 -1.64 5.77
CA ARG A 52 0.78 -3.02 5.27
C ARG A 52 -0.58 -3.67 5.00
N SER A 53 -1.47 -3.59 5.98
CA SER A 53 -2.83 -4.16 5.89
C SER A 53 -3.64 -3.50 4.77
N MET A 54 -3.48 -2.18 4.58
CA MET A 54 -4.15 -1.46 3.51
C MET A 54 -3.61 -1.85 2.13
N LEU A 55 -2.30 -2.00 1.95
CA LEU A 55 -1.69 -2.46 0.69
C LEU A 55 -2.22 -3.85 0.31
N ASP A 56 -2.37 -4.76 1.27
CA ASP A 56 -2.96 -6.07 1.04
C ASP A 56 -4.42 -5.98 0.58
N ALA A 57 -5.21 -5.08 1.19
CA ALA A 57 -6.59 -4.84 0.78
C ALA A 57 -6.69 -4.25 -0.63
N VAL A 58 -5.79 -3.30 -0.98
CA VAL A 58 -5.71 -2.71 -2.31
C VAL A 58 -5.36 -3.75 -3.37
N ASN A 59 -4.42 -4.65 -3.08
CA ASN A 59 -4.06 -5.76 -3.98
C ASN A 59 -5.25 -6.69 -4.23
N LYS A 60 -5.98 -7.06 -3.18
CA LYS A 60 -7.21 -7.88 -3.31
C LYS A 60 -8.27 -7.17 -4.15
N MET A 61 -8.49 -5.87 -3.92
CA MET A 61 -9.48 -5.09 -4.65
C MET A 61 -9.10 -4.92 -6.12
N SER A 62 -7.83 -4.74 -6.44
CA SER A 62 -7.32 -4.70 -7.81
C SER A 62 -7.63 -6.00 -8.56
N LEU A 63 -7.41 -7.16 -7.93
CA LEU A 63 -7.72 -8.47 -8.51
C LEU A 63 -9.23 -8.65 -8.76
N VAL A 64 -10.06 -8.30 -7.78
CA VAL A 64 -11.53 -8.42 -7.90
C VAL A 64 -12.05 -7.52 -9.02
N MET A 65 -11.59 -6.27 -9.09
CA MET A 65 -12.01 -5.34 -10.14
C MET A 65 -11.57 -5.78 -11.53
N ARG A 66 -10.35 -6.33 -11.66
CA ARG A 66 -9.87 -6.89 -12.93
C ARG A 66 -10.70 -8.09 -13.37
N LYS A 67 -11.06 -8.98 -12.44
CA LYS A 67 -11.95 -10.12 -12.72
C LYS A 67 -13.34 -9.66 -13.15
N ALA A 68 -13.91 -8.68 -12.46
CA ALA A 68 -15.21 -8.11 -12.83
C ALA A 68 -15.18 -7.46 -14.22
N GLU A 69 -14.12 -6.71 -14.55
CA GLU A 69 -13.92 -6.14 -15.89
C GLU A 69 -13.92 -7.25 -16.95
N GLN A 70 -13.19 -8.35 -16.73
CA GLN A 70 -13.13 -9.50 -17.64
C GLN A 70 -14.48 -10.21 -17.80
N GLU A 71 -15.23 -10.39 -16.72
CA GLU A 71 -16.55 -11.04 -16.77
C GLU A 71 -17.58 -10.19 -17.54
N CYS A 72 -17.48 -8.86 -17.45
CA CYS A 72 -18.33 -7.93 -18.18
C CYS A 72 -17.95 -7.75 -19.67
N LEU A 73 -16.80 -8.27 -20.13
CA LEU A 73 -16.43 -8.23 -21.55
C LEU A 73 -17.39 -9.08 -22.39
N HIS A 74 -17.85 -8.52 -23.52
CA HIS A 74 -18.72 -9.22 -24.46
C HIS A 74 -18.00 -10.47 -25.02
N PRO A 75 -18.68 -11.61 -25.26
CA PRO A 75 -18.03 -12.85 -25.71
C PRO A 75 -17.12 -12.71 -26.94
N ARG A 76 -17.41 -11.77 -27.84
CA ARG A 76 -16.56 -11.46 -29.02
C ARG A 76 -15.24 -10.79 -28.67
N GLU A 77 -15.15 -10.09 -27.55
CA GLU A 77 -13.96 -9.36 -27.08
C GLU A 77 -13.07 -10.25 -26.19
N ARG A 78 -13.61 -11.37 -25.67
CA ARG A 78 -12.86 -12.33 -24.84
C ARG A 78 -11.80 -13.13 -25.62
N HIS A 79 -11.92 -13.25 -26.95
CA HIS A 79 -11.00 -14.06 -27.77
C HIS A 79 -9.71 -13.34 -28.20
N PHE A 80 -9.60 -12.02 -27.99
CA PHE A 80 -8.45 -11.23 -28.43
C PHE A 80 -7.36 -11.02 -27.36
N THR A 81 -7.50 -11.62 -26.17
CA THR A 81 -6.62 -11.38 -25.00
C THR A 81 -5.87 -12.61 -24.49
N LEU A 82 -5.66 -13.63 -25.34
CA LEU A 82 -4.72 -14.73 -25.07
C LEU A 82 -3.34 -14.44 -25.65
#